data_AF-A0A840RLE5-F1
#
_entry.id   AF-A0A840RLE5-F1
#
_cell.length_a   1.000
_cell.length_b   1.000
_cell.length_c   1.000
_cell.angle_alpha   90.00
_cell.angle_beta   90.00
_cell.angle_gamma   90.00
#
_symmetry.space_group_name_H-M   'P 1'
#
loop_
_entity.id
_entity.type
_entity.pdbx_description
1 polymer ?
#
loop_
_entity_poly.entity_id
_entity_poly.type
_entity_poly.pdbx_seq_one_letter_code
_entity_poly.pdbx_strand_id
1 'polypeptide(L)'
;MDKKEDIAKKRKSDFSRITLVSVTGLEDAQHAAYALVLSQQQMPGARALLCSPKAPEYLPPTIEHKVIAKLGYTEYSLFMMFALWHLIETEFALIIQDDGWVLDGANWRDEYFDYDYVGAPVAHGRVDTPAGTRWMSKFDWYAHLGKPDHTVYPVLNGGFSLRSKRMLRALIDHPEIKVHIPRPDILHFDPFRMYWRNCAPNEDVQLTATLRPELENAGIKYPPLDICTLFAAEDTGPMYKELDFKKLLGHHGPWRRLVSIDPPTVQYRMKRSLVKRARRELDMVQMFEDRGYSIVFTPE
;
A
#
# COMPACT_ATOMS: atom_id res chain seq x y z
N MET A 1 -5.17 -26.65 44.12
CA MET A 1 -4.12 -25.68 43.79
C MET A 1 -4.04 -25.60 42.28
N ASP A 2 -4.73 -24.58 41.76
CA ASP A 2 -4.96 -24.35 40.34
C ASP A 2 -3.67 -24.12 39.57
N LYS A 3 -3.43 -24.97 38.56
CA LYS A 3 -2.58 -24.60 37.43
C LYS A 3 -3.43 -23.72 36.53
N LYS A 4 -3.22 -22.41 36.70
CA LYS A 4 -3.76 -21.33 35.87
C LYS A 4 -3.74 -21.71 34.40
N GLU A 5 -4.93 -21.75 33.83
CA GLU A 5 -5.18 -21.55 32.41
C GLU A 5 -4.56 -20.20 32.01
N ASP A 6 -3.39 -20.26 31.38
CA ASP A 6 -2.77 -19.09 30.75
C ASP A 6 -3.45 -18.86 29.40
N ILE A 7 -4.72 -18.43 29.46
CA ILE A 7 -5.40 -17.85 28.30
C ILE A 7 -4.76 -16.48 28.11
N ALA A 8 -3.77 -16.41 27.22
CA ALA A 8 -3.30 -15.15 26.67
C ALA A 8 -4.50 -14.44 26.03
N LYS A 9 -5.16 -13.57 26.78
CA LYS A 9 -6.10 -12.58 26.24
C LYS A 9 -5.30 -11.75 25.24
N LYS A 10 -5.42 -12.08 23.96
CA LYS A 10 -4.87 -11.29 22.85
C LYS A 10 -5.27 -9.84 23.11
N ARG A 11 -4.31 -8.99 23.47
CA ARG A 11 -4.59 -7.57 23.74
C ARG A 11 -5.23 -7.02 22.47
N LYS A 12 -6.44 -6.47 22.58
CA LYS A 12 -7.10 -5.88 21.42
C LYS A 12 -6.21 -4.72 20.93
N SER A 13 -5.85 -4.75 19.65
CA SER A 13 -5.02 -3.72 19.04
C SER A 13 -5.67 -2.34 19.19
N ASP A 14 -4.88 -1.32 19.50
CA ASP A 14 -5.37 0.04 19.66
C ASP A 14 -5.30 0.80 18.33
N PHE A 15 -6.41 0.80 17.60
CA PHE A 15 -6.52 1.49 16.32
C PHE A 15 -6.72 3.01 16.45
N SER A 16 -6.90 3.56 17.66
CA SER A 16 -7.06 5.02 17.86
C SER A 16 -5.80 5.81 17.49
N ARG A 17 -4.65 5.14 17.44
CA ARG A 17 -3.36 5.67 16.98
C ARG A 17 -3.25 5.83 15.47
N ILE A 18 -4.26 5.42 14.71
CA ILE A 18 -4.24 5.34 13.24
C ILE A 18 -5.30 6.27 12.64
N THR A 19 -4.91 7.02 11.61
CA THR A 19 -5.82 7.60 10.62
C THR A 19 -5.80 6.74 9.36
N LEU A 20 -6.93 6.11 9.02
CA LEU A 20 -7.19 5.56 7.70
C LEU A 20 -7.34 6.73 6.74
N VAL A 21 -6.53 6.81 5.69
CA VAL A 21 -6.56 7.95 4.77
C VAL A 21 -6.57 7.50 3.33
N SER A 22 -7.50 8.04 2.56
CA SER A 22 -7.51 7.94 1.11
C SER A 22 -7.30 9.33 0.52
N VAL A 23 -6.40 9.44 -0.44
CA VAL A 23 -6.13 10.68 -1.18
C VAL A 23 -6.37 10.39 -2.64
N THR A 24 -7.21 11.17 -3.30
CA THR A 24 -7.42 11.07 -4.74
C THR A 24 -7.56 12.45 -5.35
N GLY A 25 -6.88 12.68 -6.46
CA GLY A 25 -7.03 13.90 -7.26
C GLY A 25 -8.18 13.87 -8.25
N LEU A 26 -8.89 12.74 -8.34
CA LEU A 26 -10.00 12.53 -9.26
C LEU A 26 -11.30 13.13 -8.71
N GLU A 27 -12.22 13.52 -9.59
CA GLU A 27 -13.54 14.02 -9.16
C GLU A 27 -14.41 12.91 -8.54
N ASP A 28 -14.34 11.70 -9.09
CA ASP A 28 -15.02 10.54 -8.55
C ASP A 28 -14.14 9.86 -7.50
N ALA A 29 -14.56 10.00 -6.23
CA ALA A 29 -13.93 9.38 -5.07
C ALA A 29 -14.81 8.28 -4.44
N GLN A 30 -15.84 7.80 -5.13
CA GLN A 30 -16.83 6.88 -4.54
C GLN A 30 -16.20 5.53 -4.13
N HIS A 31 -15.32 5.00 -4.96
CA HIS A 31 -14.62 3.74 -4.71
C HIS A 31 -13.60 3.86 -3.55
N ALA A 32 -12.92 5.01 -3.45
CA ALA A 32 -12.07 5.34 -2.31
C ALA A 32 -12.86 5.44 -1.00
N ALA A 33 -14.07 6.02 -1.03
CA ALA A 33 -14.96 6.03 0.13
C ALA A 33 -15.36 4.61 0.54
N TYR A 34 -15.76 3.75 -0.41
CA TYR A 34 -16.09 2.36 -0.11
C TYR A 34 -14.93 1.60 0.55
N ALA A 35 -13.71 1.77 0.03
CA ALA A 35 -12.51 1.17 0.60
C ALA A 35 -12.25 1.64 2.05
N LEU A 36 -12.43 2.93 2.33
CA LEU A 36 -12.34 3.46 3.70
C LEU A 36 -13.44 2.92 4.61
N VAL A 37 -14.68 2.79 4.13
CA VAL A 37 -15.80 2.26 4.93
C VAL A 37 -15.54 0.84 5.37
N LEU A 38 -15.21 -0.06 4.45
CA LEU A 38 -14.90 -1.45 4.83
C LEU A 38 -13.68 -1.51 5.76
N SER A 39 -12.66 -0.69 5.50
CA SER A 39 -11.47 -0.67 6.35
C SER A 39 -11.76 -0.16 7.76
N GLN A 40 -12.60 0.87 7.91
CA GLN A 40 -13.00 1.40 9.21
C GLN A 40 -13.83 0.38 10.01
N GLN A 41 -14.67 -0.42 9.35
CA GLN A 41 -15.40 -1.51 10.01
C GLN A 41 -14.46 -2.57 10.59
N GLN A 42 -13.35 -2.86 9.91
CA GLN A 42 -12.32 -3.80 10.38
C GLN A 42 -11.42 -3.21 11.47
N MET A 43 -11.33 -1.89 11.57
CA MET A 43 -10.42 -1.18 12.48
C MET A 43 -11.18 -0.24 13.43
N PRO A 44 -12.03 -0.77 14.33
CA PRO A 44 -12.86 0.05 15.21
C PRO A 44 -11.99 0.94 16.11
N GLY A 45 -12.29 2.25 16.08
CA GLY A 45 -11.55 3.27 16.82
C GLY A 45 -10.57 4.08 15.97
N ALA A 46 -10.23 3.62 14.75
CA ALA A 46 -9.43 4.41 13.82
C ALA A 46 -10.22 5.62 13.31
N ARG A 47 -9.52 6.74 13.13
CA ARG A 47 -10.05 7.88 12.37
C ARG A 47 -10.07 7.52 10.89
N ALA A 48 -10.99 8.09 10.12
CA ALA A 48 -11.02 7.93 8.68
C ALA A 48 -11.13 9.29 7.99
N LEU A 49 -10.28 9.51 6.99
CA LEU A 49 -10.16 10.76 6.26
C LEU A 49 -10.12 10.48 4.75
N LEU A 50 -11.06 11.08 4.02
CA LEU A 50 -11.04 11.13 2.56
C LEU A 50 -10.59 12.52 2.11
N CYS A 51 -9.47 12.58 1.39
CA CYS A 51 -9.00 13.79 0.72
C CYS A 51 -9.33 13.71 -0.77
N SER A 52 -10.26 14.53 -1.24
CA SER A 52 -10.62 14.59 -2.67
C SER A 52 -11.15 15.97 -3.08
N PRO A 53 -11.13 16.33 -4.38
CA PRO A 53 -11.73 17.56 -4.89
C PRO A 53 -13.21 17.75 -4.56
N LYS A 54 -13.95 16.65 -4.47
CA LYS A 54 -15.40 16.65 -4.21
C LYS A 54 -15.76 15.47 -3.33
N ALA A 55 -16.67 15.68 -2.38
CA ALA A 55 -17.25 14.60 -1.60
C ALA A 55 -18.04 13.66 -2.55
N PRO A 56 -17.89 12.34 -2.43
CA PRO A 56 -18.68 11.39 -3.20
C PRO A 56 -20.14 11.39 -2.73
N GLU A 57 -21.03 10.80 -3.52
CA GLU A 57 -22.47 10.75 -3.21
C GLU A 57 -22.74 9.98 -1.92
N TYR A 58 -22.11 8.81 -1.78
CA TYR A 58 -22.12 8.05 -0.55
C TYR A 58 -20.82 8.27 0.23
N LEU A 59 -20.95 8.98 1.36
CA LEU A 59 -19.90 9.12 2.37
C LEU A 59 -20.55 9.13 3.77
N PRO A 60 -20.32 8.11 4.61
CA PRO A 60 -20.89 8.10 5.96
C PRO A 60 -20.24 9.18 6.83
N PRO A 61 -20.96 9.72 7.84
CA PRO A 61 -20.47 10.80 8.70
C PRO A 61 -19.27 10.39 9.58
N THR A 62 -18.96 9.09 9.66
CA THR A 62 -17.78 8.57 10.37
C THR A 62 -16.48 8.75 9.58
N ILE A 63 -16.56 9.17 8.31
CA ILE A 63 -15.40 9.50 7.48
C ILE A 63 -15.38 11.02 7.26
N GLU A 64 -14.30 11.65 7.72
CA GLU A 64 -14.06 13.08 7.48
C GLU A 64 -13.74 13.32 6.00
N HIS A 65 -14.31 14.36 5.40
CA HIS A 65 -13.94 14.80 4.06
C HIS A 65 -13.10 16.07 4.11
N LYS A 66 -11.91 16.03 3.51
CA LYS A 66 -11.08 17.19 3.27
C LYS A 66 -11.04 17.50 1.78
N VAL A 67 -11.53 18.68 1.43
CA VAL A 67 -11.39 19.19 0.06
C VAL A 67 -9.92 19.48 -0.23
N ILE A 68 -9.41 18.92 -1.32
CA ILE A 68 -8.08 19.18 -1.87
C ILE A 68 -8.18 19.59 -3.34
N ALA A 69 -7.10 20.12 -3.92
CA ALA A 69 -7.05 20.37 -5.36
C ALA A 69 -7.10 19.05 -6.16
N LYS A 70 -7.46 19.13 -7.44
CA LYS A 70 -7.25 18.01 -8.37
C LYS A 70 -5.77 17.69 -8.45
N LEU A 71 -5.45 16.41 -8.55
CA LEU A 71 -4.07 15.91 -8.65
C LEU A 71 -3.97 14.91 -9.79
N GLY A 72 -2.98 15.10 -10.65
CA GLY A 72 -2.41 14.05 -11.48
C GLY A 72 -1.51 13.11 -10.65
N TYR A 73 -0.99 12.07 -11.30
CA TYR A 73 -0.21 11.04 -10.60
C TYR A 73 1.10 11.56 -9.97
N THR A 74 1.81 12.47 -10.65
CA THR A 74 3.01 13.12 -10.08
C THR A 74 2.65 14.05 -8.92
N GLU A 75 1.56 14.80 -9.03
CA GLU A 75 1.09 15.71 -7.97
C GLU A 75 0.63 14.91 -6.74
N TYR A 76 -0.01 13.76 -6.94
CA TYR A 76 -0.30 12.79 -5.88
C TYR A 76 1.00 12.38 -5.17
N SER A 77 2.01 11.93 -5.92
CA SER A 77 3.28 11.47 -5.33
C SER A 77 3.95 12.57 -4.49
N LEU A 78 3.97 13.80 -4.99
CA LEU A 78 4.49 14.97 -4.25
C LEU A 78 3.63 15.30 -3.02
N PHE A 79 2.31 15.23 -3.14
CA PHE A 79 1.40 15.44 -2.01
C PHE A 79 1.66 14.43 -0.89
N MET A 80 1.82 13.15 -1.24
CA MET A 80 2.11 12.09 -0.28
C MET A 80 3.47 12.26 0.42
N MET A 81 4.48 12.78 -0.29
CA MET A 81 5.83 13.01 0.27
C MET A 81 5.95 14.28 1.12
N PHE A 82 5.22 15.35 0.77
CA PHE A 82 5.50 16.68 1.33
C PHE A 82 4.32 17.33 2.04
N ALA A 83 3.08 16.93 1.76
CA ALA A 83 1.89 17.65 2.23
C ALA A 83 0.98 16.81 3.15
N LEU A 84 0.90 15.49 2.96
CA LEU A 84 -0.05 14.65 3.69
C LEU A 84 0.08 14.79 5.22
N TRP A 85 1.30 14.95 5.74
CA TRP A 85 1.55 15.08 7.18
C TRP A 85 0.76 16.21 7.85
N HIS A 86 0.41 17.28 7.11
CA HIS A 86 -0.40 18.38 7.63
C HIS A 86 -1.83 17.97 7.98
N LEU A 87 -2.32 16.88 7.37
CA LEU A 87 -3.69 16.41 7.52
C LEU A 87 -3.81 15.22 8.50
N ILE A 88 -2.67 14.71 8.98
CA ILE A 88 -2.62 13.54 9.86
C ILE A 88 -2.30 13.98 11.30
N GLU A 89 -3.28 13.83 12.17
CA GLU A 89 -3.16 14.19 13.59
C GLU A 89 -2.61 13.04 14.45
N THR A 90 -2.89 11.80 14.06
CA THR A 90 -2.54 10.56 14.77
C THR A 90 -1.05 10.18 14.60
N GLU A 91 -0.61 9.13 15.31
CA GLU A 91 0.77 8.65 15.26
C GLU A 91 1.10 7.94 13.93
N PHE A 92 0.10 7.30 13.31
CA PHE A 92 0.26 6.57 12.06
C PHE A 92 -0.87 6.91 11.07
N ALA A 93 -0.54 6.93 9.79
CA ALA A 93 -1.51 6.93 8.70
C ALA A 93 -1.49 5.56 8.00
N LEU A 94 -2.65 4.94 7.83
CA LEU A 94 -2.81 3.81 6.92
C LEU A 94 -3.38 4.34 5.61
N ILE A 95 -2.54 4.41 4.58
CA ILE A 95 -2.92 4.84 3.24
C ILE A 95 -3.79 3.75 2.60
N ILE A 96 -4.91 4.14 2.00
CA ILE A 96 -5.89 3.25 1.36
C ILE A 96 -6.34 3.90 0.05
N GLN A 97 -5.85 3.44 -1.09
CA GLN A 97 -6.30 3.83 -2.44
C GLN A 97 -7.61 3.12 -2.83
N ASP A 98 -8.22 3.51 -3.96
CA ASP A 98 -9.55 3.02 -4.38
C ASP A 98 -9.59 1.53 -4.76
N ASP A 99 -8.42 0.93 -4.93
CA ASP A 99 -8.16 -0.45 -5.29
C ASP A 99 -7.45 -1.25 -4.17
N GLY A 100 -7.38 -0.70 -2.95
CA GLY A 100 -6.89 -1.41 -1.77
C GLY A 100 -7.76 -1.20 -0.54
N TRP A 101 -7.83 -2.17 0.37
CA TRP A 101 -8.57 -2.06 1.63
C TRP A 101 -8.15 -3.13 2.65
N VAL A 102 -8.52 -2.93 3.92
CA VAL A 102 -8.32 -3.91 4.99
C VAL A 102 -9.30 -5.06 4.79
N LEU A 103 -8.78 -6.28 4.68
CA LEU A 103 -9.54 -7.51 4.49
C LEU A 103 -10.04 -8.10 5.81
N ASP A 104 -9.21 -8.05 6.85
CA ASP A 104 -9.54 -8.59 8.17
C ASP A 104 -8.68 -7.94 9.26
N GLY A 105 -9.33 -7.15 10.13
CA GLY A 105 -8.65 -6.47 11.24
C GLY A 105 -8.06 -7.41 12.28
N ALA A 106 -8.52 -8.66 12.36
CA ALA A 106 -7.99 -9.67 13.28
C ALA A 106 -6.57 -10.15 12.89
N ASN A 107 -6.17 -9.90 11.62
CA ASN A 107 -4.82 -10.15 11.12
C ASN A 107 -3.84 -9.01 11.43
N TRP A 108 -4.28 -7.94 12.11
CA TRP A 108 -3.39 -6.90 12.58
C TRP A 108 -2.33 -7.45 13.54
N ARG A 109 -1.10 -6.97 13.40
CA ARG A 109 0.03 -7.29 14.29
C ARG A 109 0.55 -5.98 14.88
N ASP A 110 0.57 -5.86 16.22
CA ASP A 110 1.02 -4.63 16.91
C ASP A 110 2.47 -4.25 16.56
N GLU A 111 3.30 -5.22 16.17
CA GLU A 111 4.66 -4.99 15.67
C GLU A 111 4.72 -4.10 14.41
N TYR A 112 3.62 -3.92 13.67
CA TYR A 112 3.60 -2.97 12.56
C TYR A 112 3.91 -1.54 13.03
N PHE A 113 3.62 -1.23 14.29
CA PHE A 113 3.98 0.05 14.92
C PHE A 113 5.47 0.22 15.23
N ASP A 114 6.29 -0.83 15.09
CA ASP A 114 7.74 -0.74 15.31
C ASP A 114 8.49 -0.18 14.09
N TYR A 115 7.77 0.02 12.99
CA TYR A 115 8.30 0.48 11.71
C TYR A 115 7.64 1.79 11.26
N ASP A 116 8.35 2.54 10.44
CA ASP A 116 7.92 3.84 9.93
C ASP A 116 7.22 3.74 8.58
N TYR A 117 7.51 2.70 7.80
CA TYR A 117 6.83 2.42 6.53
C TYR A 117 6.63 0.91 6.38
N VAL A 118 5.37 0.46 6.33
CA VAL A 118 4.99 -0.93 6.05
C VAL A 118 4.11 -0.95 4.80
N GLY A 119 4.46 -1.76 3.82
CA GLY A 119 3.69 -1.95 2.59
C GLY A 119 4.01 -3.28 1.93
N ALA A 120 3.16 -3.74 1.02
CA ALA A 120 3.38 -4.99 0.29
C ALA A 120 4.61 -4.88 -0.62
N PRO A 121 5.52 -5.87 -0.71
CA PRO A 121 6.59 -5.87 -1.70
C PRO A 121 6.01 -6.03 -3.11
N VAL A 122 6.48 -5.23 -4.06
CA VAL A 122 5.97 -5.20 -5.44
C VAL A 122 6.98 -5.76 -6.42
N ALA A 123 6.60 -5.90 -7.69
CA ALA A 123 7.47 -6.46 -8.73
C ALA A 123 8.80 -5.70 -8.94
N HIS A 124 8.89 -4.44 -8.50
CA HIS A 124 10.05 -3.56 -8.69
C HIS A 124 10.97 -3.54 -7.47
N GLY A 125 12.27 -3.38 -7.71
CA GLY A 125 13.26 -3.26 -6.64
C GLY A 125 14.59 -2.72 -7.15
N ARG A 126 15.35 -2.14 -6.24
CA ARG A 126 16.72 -1.67 -6.46
C ARG A 126 17.70 -2.67 -5.86
N VAL A 127 18.77 -2.97 -6.58
CA VAL A 127 19.87 -3.82 -6.11
C VAL A 127 21.17 -3.08 -6.30
N ASP A 128 21.86 -2.81 -5.20
CA ASP A 128 23.18 -2.18 -5.19
C ASP A 128 24.26 -3.26 -5.05
N THR A 129 25.30 -3.17 -5.88
CA THR A 129 26.50 -4.00 -5.82
C THR A 129 27.75 -3.13 -6.00
N PRO A 130 28.98 -3.66 -5.78
CA PRO A 130 30.21 -2.91 -6.07
C PRO A 130 30.33 -2.44 -7.53
N ALA A 131 29.65 -3.10 -8.46
CA ALA A 131 29.62 -2.71 -9.87
C ALA A 131 28.62 -1.56 -10.17
N GLY A 132 27.77 -1.20 -9.20
CA GLY A 132 26.79 -0.13 -9.30
C GLY A 132 25.36 -0.56 -8.97
N THR A 133 24.45 0.40 -9.11
CA THR A 133 23.02 0.25 -8.84
C THR A 133 22.28 -0.28 -10.06
N ARG A 134 21.40 -1.27 -9.85
CA ARG A 134 20.49 -1.82 -10.87
C ARG A 134 19.04 -1.79 -10.41
N TRP A 135 18.16 -1.36 -11.28
CA TRP A 135 16.71 -1.46 -11.10
C TRP A 135 16.18 -2.70 -11.79
N MET A 136 15.38 -3.48 -11.07
CA MET A 136 14.83 -4.75 -11.51
C MET A 136 13.31 -4.72 -11.43
N SER A 137 12.65 -5.49 -12.29
CA SER A 137 11.20 -5.68 -12.33
C SER A 137 10.87 -7.16 -12.25
N LYS A 138 9.57 -7.52 -12.29
CA LYS A 138 9.09 -8.91 -12.27
C LYS A 138 9.62 -9.76 -11.11
N PHE A 139 9.97 -9.12 -9.99
CA PHE A 139 10.59 -9.74 -8.82
C PHE A 139 11.99 -10.32 -9.05
N ASP A 140 12.71 -9.95 -10.10
CA ASP A 140 14.07 -10.44 -10.35
C ASP A 140 15.02 -10.09 -9.19
N TRP A 141 14.74 -8.98 -8.49
CA TRP A 141 15.45 -8.57 -7.27
C TRP A 141 15.41 -9.63 -6.15
N TYR A 142 14.37 -10.47 -6.11
CA TYR A 142 14.19 -11.48 -5.07
C TYR A 142 15.33 -12.51 -5.08
N ALA A 143 15.85 -12.84 -6.26
CA ALA A 143 16.97 -13.76 -6.41
C ALA A 143 18.31 -13.17 -5.91
N HIS A 144 18.36 -11.90 -5.52
CA HIS A 144 19.56 -11.24 -5.00
C HIS A 144 19.56 -11.09 -3.48
N LEU A 145 18.46 -11.44 -2.79
CA LEU A 145 18.39 -11.41 -1.34
C LEU A 145 19.43 -12.35 -0.72
N GLY A 146 20.17 -11.86 0.26
CA GLY A 146 21.18 -12.63 1.00
C GLY A 146 22.45 -12.98 0.21
N LYS A 147 22.60 -12.52 -1.04
CA LYS A 147 23.85 -12.69 -1.77
C LYS A 147 24.95 -11.79 -1.17
N PRO A 148 26.21 -12.28 -1.09
CA PRO A 148 27.35 -11.44 -0.68
C PRO A 148 27.45 -10.20 -1.57
N ASP A 149 27.79 -9.06 -0.96
CA ASP A 149 27.98 -7.76 -1.63
C ASP A 149 26.74 -7.26 -2.42
N HIS A 150 25.55 -7.78 -2.10
CA HIS A 150 24.29 -7.28 -2.65
C HIS A 150 23.47 -6.63 -1.54
N THR A 151 23.05 -5.40 -1.76
CA THR A 151 22.02 -4.76 -0.94
C THR A 151 20.77 -4.61 -1.78
N VAL A 152 19.65 -5.16 -1.29
CA VAL A 152 18.38 -5.17 -2.00
C VAL A 152 17.40 -4.25 -1.30
N TYR A 153 16.84 -3.31 -2.03
CA TYR A 153 15.77 -2.43 -1.60
C TYR A 153 14.52 -2.72 -2.43
N PRO A 154 13.63 -3.62 -1.95
CA PRO A 154 12.34 -3.86 -2.57
C PRO A 154 11.52 -2.57 -2.54
N VAL A 155 10.84 -2.24 -3.65
CA VAL A 155 9.81 -1.21 -3.58
C VAL A 155 8.64 -1.80 -2.78
N LEU A 156 8.16 -1.06 -1.79
CA LEU A 156 6.97 -1.42 -1.01
C LEU A 156 5.82 -0.53 -1.43
N ASN A 157 4.69 -1.12 -1.78
CA ASN A 157 3.50 -0.45 -2.29
C ASN A 157 3.13 0.81 -1.51
N GLY A 158 2.81 1.89 -2.23
CA GLY A 158 2.31 3.13 -1.66
C GLY A 158 0.81 3.14 -1.34
N GLY A 159 0.01 2.42 -2.13
CA GLY A 159 -1.45 2.53 -2.15
C GLY A 159 -2.21 1.85 -1.01
N PHE A 160 -1.60 0.86 -0.37
CA PHE A 160 -1.99 0.28 0.90
C PHE A 160 -0.74 0.17 1.79
N SER A 161 -0.47 1.21 2.57
CA SER A 161 0.75 1.31 3.38
C SER A 161 0.52 1.98 4.73
N LEU A 162 1.12 1.44 5.79
CA LEU A 162 1.20 2.10 7.09
C LEU A 162 2.42 3.02 7.11
N ARG A 163 2.24 4.29 7.46
CA ARG A 163 3.31 5.28 7.55
C ARG A 163 3.24 5.97 8.92
N SER A 164 4.34 6.00 9.66
CA SER A 164 4.42 6.76 10.91
C SER A 164 4.41 8.26 10.63
N LYS A 165 4.05 9.07 11.62
CA LYS A 165 4.16 10.54 11.53
C LYS A 165 5.60 10.99 11.25
N ARG A 166 6.59 10.25 11.75
CA ARG A 166 8.02 10.46 11.46
C ARG A 166 8.32 10.21 9.98
N MET A 167 7.78 9.15 9.39
CA MET A 167 7.90 8.87 7.96
C MET A 167 7.28 9.98 7.10
N LEU A 168 6.05 10.40 7.43
CA LEU A 168 5.33 11.44 6.70
C LEU A 168 6.04 12.80 6.72
N ARG A 169 6.89 13.04 7.72
CA ARG A 169 7.69 14.26 7.86
C ARG A 169 9.15 14.09 7.49
N ALA A 170 9.60 12.88 7.13
CA ALA A 170 11.02 12.57 7.02
C ALA A 170 11.76 13.54 6.07
N LEU A 171 11.17 13.86 4.91
CA LEU A 171 11.77 14.78 3.93
C LEU A 171 11.64 16.27 4.32
N ILE A 172 10.85 16.60 5.34
CA ILE A 172 10.71 17.95 5.90
C ILE A 172 11.72 18.14 7.03
N ASP A 173 11.80 17.16 7.93
CA ASP A 173 12.67 17.20 9.09
C ASP A 173 14.15 16.91 8.70
N HIS A 174 14.39 16.31 7.53
CA HIS A 174 15.71 16.05 6.93
C HIS A 174 15.84 16.70 5.53
N PRO A 175 15.97 18.04 5.44
CA PRO A 175 16.02 18.77 4.16
C PRO A 175 17.27 18.46 3.31
N GLU A 176 18.28 17.80 3.90
CA GLU A 176 19.44 17.25 3.19
C GLU A 176 19.08 16.05 2.30
N ILE A 177 18.02 15.31 2.64
CA ILE A 177 17.52 14.17 1.85
C ILE A 177 16.63 14.72 0.73
N LYS A 178 17.16 14.76 -0.48
CA LYS A 178 16.49 15.38 -1.63
C LYS A 178 15.89 14.35 -2.55
N VAL A 179 14.58 14.49 -2.81
CA VAL A 179 13.92 13.77 -3.89
C VAL A 179 14.59 14.13 -5.21
N HIS A 180 15.05 13.11 -5.94
CA HIS A 180 15.67 13.26 -7.24
C HIS A 180 14.88 12.48 -8.29
N ILE A 181 14.31 13.20 -9.24
CA ILE A 181 13.61 12.64 -10.40
C ILE A 181 14.52 12.85 -11.62
N PRO A 182 15.13 11.79 -12.19
CA PRO A 182 15.98 11.90 -13.36
C PRO A 182 15.15 12.27 -14.60
N ARG A 183 15.80 12.48 -15.74
CA ARG A 183 15.08 12.63 -17.02
C ARG A 183 14.34 11.32 -17.37
N PRO A 184 13.18 11.39 -18.05
CA PRO A 184 12.53 10.21 -18.59
C PRO A 184 13.46 9.46 -19.55
N ASP A 185 13.43 8.13 -19.52
CA ASP A 185 14.29 7.25 -20.33
C ASP A 185 13.49 6.38 -21.32
N ILE A 186 12.17 6.52 -21.33
CA ILE A 186 11.27 5.84 -22.27
C ILE A 186 10.34 6.87 -22.91
N LEU A 187 10.25 6.82 -24.24
CA LEU A 187 9.29 7.58 -25.03
C LEU A 187 8.34 6.60 -25.71
N HIS A 188 7.05 6.69 -25.38
CA HIS A 188 5.98 6.06 -26.12
C HIS A 188 5.41 7.09 -27.09
N PHE A 189 5.03 6.70 -28.31
CA PHE A 189 4.63 7.66 -29.34
C PHE A 189 3.13 7.66 -29.65
N ASP A 190 2.37 6.66 -29.19
CA ASP A 190 0.93 6.57 -29.44
C ASP A 190 0.14 6.00 -28.24
N PRO A 191 -0.43 6.84 -27.36
CA PRO A 191 -0.24 8.29 -27.31
C PRO A 191 1.20 8.66 -26.94
N PHE A 192 1.65 9.85 -27.35
CA PHE A 192 2.97 10.36 -26.98
C PHE A 192 3.06 10.56 -25.46
N ARG A 193 3.95 9.80 -24.81
CA ARG A 193 4.13 9.79 -23.35
C ARG A 193 5.58 9.53 -22.97
N MET A 194 5.98 10.14 -21.86
CA MET A 194 7.30 9.95 -21.27
C MET A 194 7.17 9.07 -20.03
N TYR A 195 8.08 8.12 -19.86
CA TYR A 195 8.12 7.24 -18.71
C TYR A 195 9.52 7.10 -18.14
N TRP A 196 9.56 6.63 -16.90
CA TRP A 196 10.76 6.27 -16.17
C TRP A 196 10.74 4.76 -15.96
N ARG A 197 11.77 4.05 -16.42
CA ARG A 197 11.87 2.59 -16.26
C ARG A 197 11.81 2.15 -14.81
N ASN A 198 12.32 2.97 -13.90
CA ASN A 198 12.30 2.73 -12.46
C ASN A 198 11.11 3.38 -11.74
N CYS A 199 10.16 3.99 -12.47
CA CYS A 199 9.04 4.73 -11.88
C CYS A 199 9.49 5.82 -10.89
N ALA A 200 10.63 6.49 -11.16
CA ALA A 200 11.24 7.45 -10.25
C ALA A 200 10.32 8.54 -9.67
N PRO A 201 9.27 9.05 -10.37
CA PRO A 201 8.39 10.05 -9.79
C PRO A 201 7.49 9.54 -8.65
N ASN A 202 7.29 8.22 -8.53
CA ASN A 202 6.37 7.63 -7.56
C ASN A 202 6.89 7.79 -6.14
N GLU A 203 6.01 8.09 -5.19
CA GLU A 203 6.41 8.30 -3.80
C GLU A 203 6.95 7.02 -3.16
N ASP A 204 6.35 5.87 -3.45
CA ASP A 204 6.78 4.60 -2.88
C ASP A 204 8.18 4.20 -3.37
N VAL A 205 8.48 4.42 -4.65
CA VAL A 205 9.82 4.23 -5.22
C VAL A 205 10.84 5.16 -4.56
N GLN A 206 10.48 6.42 -4.33
CA GLN A 206 11.36 7.38 -3.67
C GLN A 206 11.63 6.94 -2.23
N LEU A 207 10.57 6.73 -1.45
CA LEU A 207 10.66 6.50 -0.01
C LEU A 207 11.23 5.12 0.31
N THR A 208 10.90 4.08 -0.44
CA THR A 208 11.21 2.68 -0.06
C THR A 208 12.41 2.07 -0.77
N ALA A 209 12.91 2.72 -1.84
CA ALA A 209 14.05 2.21 -2.61
C ALA A 209 15.11 3.26 -2.95
N THR A 210 14.72 4.43 -3.44
CA THR A 210 15.69 5.44 -3.89
C THR A 210 16.39 6.11 -2.72
N LEU A 211 15.61 6.65 -1.78
CA LEU A 211 16.08 7.40 -0.61
C LEU A 211 16.18 6.54 0.64
N ARG A 212 15.88 5.24 0.54
CA ARG A 212 15.89 4.33 1.68
C ARG A 212 17.23 4.31 2.44
N PRO A 213 18.42 4.28 1.81
CA PRO A 213 19.68 4.34 2.54
C PRO A 213 19.82 5.60 3.41
N GLU A 214 19.47 6.77 2.86
CA GLU A 214 19.53 8.05 3.55
C GLU A 214 18.48 8.13 4.67
N LEU A 215 17.27 7.62 4.43
CA LEU A 215 16.20 7.57 5.42
C LEU A 215 16.51 6.61 6.57
N GLU A 216 17.10 5.44 6.29
CA GLU A 216 17.56 4.49 7.32
C GLU A 216 18.69 5.12 8.17
N ASN A 217 19.62 5.85 7.55
CA ASN A 217 20.64 6.62 8.27
C ASN A 217 20.03 7.75 9.14
N ALA A 218 18.90 8.32 8.73
CA ALA A 218 18.11 9.27 9.52
C ALA A 218 17.23 8.59 10.59
N GLY A 219 17.27 7.26 10.70
CA GLY A 219 16.58 6.50 11.75
C GLY A 219 15.16 6.03 11.39
N ILE A 220 14.75 6.15 10.12
CA ILE A 220 13.52 5.54 9.59
C ILE A 220 13.70 4.02 9.54
N LYS A 221 12.71 3.30 10.06
CA LYS A 221 12.71 1.84 10.14
C LYS A 221 11.79 1.23 9.11
N TYR A 222 12.29 0.24 8.38
CA TYR A 222 11.51 -0.58 7.46
C TYR A 222 11.44 -2.03 7.96
N PRO A 223 10.31 -2.71 7.77
CA PRO A 223 10.14 -4.09 8.17
C PRO A 223 10.92 -5.07 7.29
N PRO A 224 11.25 -6.26 7.83
CA PRO A 224 11.70 -7.37 7.01
C PRO A 224 10.55 -7.91 6.12
N LEU A 225 10.91 -8.62 5.05
CA LEU A 225 9.98 -9.00 3.99
C LEU A 225 8.83 -9.91 4.46
N ASP A 226 9.05 -10.74 5.47
CA ASP A 226 8.03 -11.63 6.04
C ASP A 226 6.93 -10.85 6.78
N ILE A 227 7.25 -9.70 7.37
CA ILE A 227 6.25 -8.78 7.92
C ILE A 227 5.51 -8.06 6.79
N CYS A 228 6.22 -7.62 5.76
CA CYS A 228 5.59 -6.99 4.59
C CYS A 228 4.57 -7.91 3.89
N THR A 229 4.89 -9.20 3.73
CA THR A 229 4.02 -10.16 3.03
C THR A 229 2.77 -10.55 3.81
N LEU A 230 2.77 -10.39 5.14
CA LEU A 230 1.57 -10.58 5.97
C LEU A 230 0.72 -9.31 6.06
N PHE A 231 1.34 -8.14 5.89
CA PHE A 231 0.65 -6.87 5.90
C PHE A 231 -0.32 -6.72 4.73
N ALA A 232 0.16 -6.93 3.50
CA ALA A 232 -0.70 -6.88 2.32
C ALA A 232 -0.09 -7.62 1.13
N ALA A 233 -0.91 -7.84 0.10
CA ALA A 233 -0.46 -8.24 -1.23
C ALA A 233 -0.91 -7.20 -2.27
N GLU A 234 0.00 -6.78 -3.14
CA GLU A 234 -0.34 -6.06 -4.38
C GLU A 234 -0.23 -7.00 -5.57
N ASP A 235 1.00 -7.48 -5.75
CA ASP A 235 1.41 -8.51 -6.68
C ASP A 235 1.66 -9.81 -5.90
N THR A 236 1.36 -10.95 -6.52
CA THR A 236 1.52 -12.30 -5.95
C THR A 236 2.88 -12.93 -6.29
N GLY A 237 3.96 -12.18 -6.02
CA GLY A 237 5.34 -12.59 -6.32
C GLY A 237 5.86 -13.84 -5.60
N PRO A 238 7.16 -14.18 -5.80
CA PRO A 238 7.80 -15.38 -5.22
C PRO A 238 7.66 -15.56 -3.72
N MET A 239 7.77 -14.47 -2.96
CA MET A 239 7.64 -14.42 -1.50
C MET A 239 6.27 -14.90 -0.99
N TYR A 240 5.23 -14.81 -1.82
CA TYR A 240 3.89 -15.23 -1.44
C TYR A 240 3.64 -16.72 -1.68
N LYS A 241 4.55 -17.50 -2.27
CA LYS A 241 4.26 -18.85 -2.80
C LYS A 241 3.47 -19.77 -1.85
N GLU A 242 3.84 -19.80 -0.57
CA GLU A 242 3.26 -20.68 0.44
C GLU A 242 2.29 -19.95 1.40
N LEU A 243 2.00 -18.66 1.14
CA LEU A 243 1.17 -17.85 2.03
C LEU A 243 -0.32 -18.16 1.82
N ASP A 244 -1.02 -18.45 2.91
CA ASP A 244 -2.49 -18.44 2.94
C ASP A 244 -2.98 -16.99 2.93
N PHE A 245 -3.66 -16.58 1.85
CA PHE A 245 -4.18 -15.22 1.68
C PHE A 245 -5.30 -14.87 2.67
N LYS A 246 -5.84 -15.84 3.40
CA LYS A 246 -6.71 -15.57 4.55
C LYS A 246 -5.97 -14.86 5.69
N LYS A 247 -4.64 -14.93 5.75
CA LYS A 247 -3.82 -14.28 6.80
C LYS A 247 -3.41 -12.84 6.47
N LEU A 248 -3.72 -12.35 5.27
CA LEU A 248 -3.43 -10.97 4.88
C LEU A 248 -4.27 -10.00 5.72
N LEU A 249 -3.64 -8.92 6.21
CA LEU A 249 -4.39 -7.81 6.81
C LEU A 249 -5.16 -7.03 5.72
N GLY A 250 -4.52 -6.73 4.60
CA GLY A 250 -5.14 -6.00 3.50
C GLY A 250 -4.62 -6.43 2.14
N HIS A 251 -5.03 -5.69 1.12
CA HIS A 251 -4.50 -5.82 -0.23
C HIS A 251 -4.55 -4.47 -0.93
N HIS A 252 -3.83 -4.38 -2.04
CA HIS A 252 -3.90 -3.31 -3.02
C HIS A 252 -3.87 -3.96 -4.40
N GLY A 253 -4.41 -3.36 -5.45
CA GLY A 253 -4.03 -3.81 -6.79
C GLY A 253 -4.96 -3.38 -7.91
N PRO A 254 -4.38 -2.94 -9.03
CA PRO A 254 -5.09 -2.16 -10.05
C PRO A 254 -6.15 -2.95 -10.84
N TRP A 255 -6.16 -4.28 -10.70
CA TRP A 255 -7.13 -5.15 -11.36
C TRP A 255 -8.45 -5.22 -10.62
N ARG A 256 -8.48 -4.86 -9.35
CA ARG A 256 -9.61 -5.04 -8.44
C ARG A 256 -10.17 -3.67 -8.08
N ARG A 257 -11.49 -3.58 -8.01
CA ARG A 257 -12.18 -2.38 -7.57
C ARG A 257 -13.40 -2.76 -6.76
N LEU A 258 -13.58 -2.12 -5.62
CA LEU A 258 -14.75 -2.33 -4.77
C LEU A 258 -15.91 -1.49 -5.27
N VAL A 259 -16.94 -2.10 -5.85
CA VAL A 259 -18.08 -1.40 -6.49
C VAL A 259 -19.35 -1.36 -5.63
N SER A 260 -19.41 -2.21 -4.60
CA SER A 260 -20.44 -2.19 -3.57
C SER A 260 -19.86 -2.66 -2.24
N ILE A 261 -20.44 -2.20 -1.13
CA ILE A 261 -20.08 -2.60 0.24
C ILE A 261 -21.22 -3.36 0.95
N ASP A 262 -22.42 -3.39 0.38
CA ASP A 262 -23.58 -4.12 0.92
C ASP A 262 -24.47 -4.66 -0.23
N PRO A 263 -24.35 -5.96 -0.59
CA PRO A 263 -23.26 -6.85 -0.19
C PRO A 263 -21.93 -6.42 -0.82
N PRO A 264 -20.79 -6.73 -0.19
CA PRO A 264 -19.48 -6.34 -0.71
C PRO A 264 -19.21 -7.02 -2.06
N THR A 265 -18.88 -6.22 -3.08
CA THR A 265 -18.70 -6.70 -4.46
C THR A 265 -17.41 -6.16 -5.06
N VAL A 266 -16.54 -7.06 -5.53
CA VAL A 266 -15.31 -6.71 -6.24
C VAL A 266 -15.51 -6.88 -7.73
N GLN A 267 -15.30 -5.80 -8.48
CA GLN A 267 -15.20 -5.84 -9.93
C GLN A 267 -13.74 -6.00 -10.35
N TYR A 268 -13.46 -7.06 -11.09
CA TYR A 268 -12.23 -7.26 -11.81
C TYR A 268 -12.26 -6.53 -13.16
N ARG A 269 -11.29 -5.64 -13.37
CA ARG A 269 -11.06 -4.88 -14.62
C ARG A 269 -10.43 -5.72 -15.73
N MET A 270 -10.21 -7.01 -15.46
CA MET A 270 -9.61 -7.98 -16.35
C MET A 270 -10.59 -9.13 -16.62
N LYS A 271 -10.45 -9.77 -17.79
CA LYS A 271 -11.18 -10.99 -18.14
C LYS A 271 -10.76 -12.14 -17.23
N ARG A 272 -11.70 -13.05 -16.94
CA ARG A 272 -11.42 -14.21 -16.08
C ARG A 272 -10.34 -15.09 -16.70
N SER A 273 -10.31 -15.22 -18.03
CA SER A 273 -9.26 -15.92 -18.77
C SER A 273 -7.84 -15.39 -18.52
N LEU A 274 -7.67 -14.08 -18.33
CA LEU A 274 -6.37 -13.46 -18.00
C LEU A 274 -6.03 -13.65 -16.52
N VAL A 275 -7.00 -13.49 -15.64
CA VAL A 275 -6.85 -13.73 -14.20
C VAL A 275 -6.35 -15.16 -13.91
N LYS A 276 -6.87 -16.17 -14.64
CA LYS A 276 -6.41 -17.57 -14.53
C LYS A 276 -4.94 -17.78 -14.88
N ARG A 277 -4.34 -16.91 -15.70
CA ARG A 277 -2.92 -17.00 -16.11
C ARG A 277 -2.01 -16.23 -15.18
N ALA A 278 -2.56 -15.28 -14.42
CA ALA A 278 -1.79 -14.52 -13.44
C ALA A 278 -1.43 -15.43 -12.26
N ARG A 279 -0.23 -15.24 -11.74
CA ARG A 279 0.29 -16.01 -10.62
C ARG A 279 -0.66 -15.84 -9.43
N ARG A 280 -1.16 -16.93 -8.84
CA ARG A 280 -2.00 -16.94 -7.62
C ARG A 280 -3.18 -15.96 -7.55
N GLU A 281 -3.58 -15.31 -8.65
CA GLU A 281 -4.66 -14.32 -8.61
C GLU A 281 -6.03 -15.00 -8.41
N LEU A 282 -6.17 -16.27 -8.83
CA LEU A 282 -7.33 -17.08 -8.45
C LEU A 282 -7.40 -17.38 -6.95
N ASP A 283 -6.25 -17.43 -6.26
CA ASP A 283 -6.23 -17.60 -4.81
C ASP A 283 -6.74 -16.32 -4.13
N MET A 284 -6.47 -15.14 -4.70
CA MET A 284 -7.08 -13.87 -4.27
C MET A 284 -8.59 -13.90 -4.49
N VAL A 285 -9.06 -14.36 -5.65
CA VAL A 285 -10.51 -14.51 -5.93
C VAL A 285 -11.17 -15.43 -4.90
N GLN A 286 -10.61 -16.63 -4.67
CA GLN A 286 -11.14 -17.58 -3.69
C GLN A 286 -11.15 -16.98 -2.28
N MET A 287 -10.09 -16.24 -1.92
CA MET A 287 -9.99 -15.54 -0.65
C MET A 287 -11.13 -14.52 -0.45
N PHE A 288 -11.48 -13.77 -1.50
CA PHE A 288 -12.61 -12.84 -1.45
C PHE A 288 -13.95 -13.57 -1.31
N GLU A 289 -14.18 -14.62 -2.09
CA GLU A 289 -15.40 -15.43 -2.03
C GLU A 289 -15.58 -16.06 -0.63
N ASP A 290 -14.50 -16.57 -0.04
CA ASP A 290 -14.50 -17.13 1.32
C ASP A 290 -14.81 -16.09 2.41
N ARG A 291 -14.60 -14.80 2.11
CA ARG A 291 -14.96 -13.66 2.96
C ARG A 291 -16.35 -13.08 2.65
N GLY A 292 -17.11 -13.72 1.76
CA GLY A 292 -18.46 -13.31 1.41
C GLY A 292 -18.55 -12.21 0.36
N TYR A 293 -17.45 -11.89 -0.33
CA TYR A 293 -17.50 -10.94 -1.44
C TYR A 293 -18.09 -11.59 -2.69
N SER A 294 -18.92 -10.84 -3.40
CA SER A 294 -19.31 -11.18 -4.78
C SER A 294 -18.23 -10.73 -5.77
N ILE A 295 -17.95 -11.53 -6.79
CA ILE A 295 -16.91 -11.24 -7.79
C ILE A 295 -17.54 -11.07 -9.18
N VAL A 296 -17.23 -9.95 -9.83
CA VAL A 296 -17.67 -9.65 -11.20
C VAL A 296 -16.45 -9.44 -12.08
N PHE A 297 -16.35 -10.18 -13.18
CA PHE A 297 -15.26 -10.02 -14.15
C PHE A 297 -15.68 -9.14 -15.32
N THR A 298 -14.70 -8.55 -16.00
CA THR A 298 -14.92 -7.97 -17.33
C THR A 298 -15.39 -9.08 -18.28
N PRO A 299 -16.42 -8.85 -19.12
CA PRO A 299 -16.90 -9.85 -20.09
C PRO A 299 -15.76 -10.39 -20.99
N GLU A 300 -15.85 -11.67 -21.35
CA GLU A 300 -14.88 -12.34 -22.24
C GLU A 300 -14.86 -11.77 -23.67
#